data_AF-A0A1J3IYN1-F1
#
_entry.id   AF-A0A1J3IYN1-F1
#
_cell.length_a   1.000
_cell.length_b   1.000
_cell.length_c   1.000
_cell.angle_alpha   90.00
_cell.angle_beta   90.00
_cell.angle_gamma   90.00
#
_symmetry.space_group_name_H-M   'P 1'
#
loop_
_entity.id
_entity.type
_entity.pdbx_description
1 polymer ?
#
loop_
_entity_poly.entity_id
_entity_poly.type
_entity_poly.pdbx_seq_one_letter_code
_entity_poly.pdbx_strand_id
1 'polypeptide(L)'
;KMKAVQKLLISDYLFRNKDFDKRRNINKLYEEVKHYNGQAIIFSSLHPSGEKLKNITGIAAILRFDVVPEDEEDETAFEEFPEKKEEEHELN
;
A
#
# COMPACT_ATOMS: atom_id res chain seq x y z
N LYS A 1 10.92 -8.30 0.68
CA LYS A 1 10.52 -6.88 0.55
C LYS A 1 9.65 -6.32 1.70
N MET A 2 9.33 -7.06 2.78
CA MET A 2 8.45 -6.56 3.87
C MET A 2 8.96 -5.35 4.66
N LYS A 3 10.27 -5.07 4.60
CA LYS A 3 10.88 -3.88 5.22
C LYS A 3 10.39 -2.57 4.60
N ALA A 4 9.75 -2.57 3.44
CA ALA A 4 9.20 -1.34 2.87
C ALA A 4 7.88 -0.91 3.53
N VAL A 5 7.14 -1.81 4.18
CA VAL A 5 5.78 -1.52 4.65
C VAL A 5 5.82 -0.60 5.88
N GLN A 6 5.16 0.56 5.77
CA GLN A 6 4.90 1.46 6.89
C GLN A 6 3.58 1.11 7.58
N LYS A 7 2.49 1.03 6.80
CA LYS A 7 1.15 0.70 7.31
C LYS A 7 0.52 -0.37 6.43
N LEU A 8 0.13 -1.49 7.03
CA LEU A 8 -0.67 -2.54 6.41
C LEU A 8 -2.14 -2.34 6.79
N LEU A 9 -3.03 -2.30 5.80
CA LEU A 9 -4.47 -2.20 5.95
C LEU A 9 -5.08 -3.55 5.56
N ILE A 10 -5.82 -4.17 6.48
CA ILE A 10 -6.43 -5.49 6.24
C ILE A 10 -7.91 -5.41 6.60
N SER A 11 -8.80 -5.90 5.76
CA SER A 11 -10.20 -6.06 6.11
C SER A 11 -10.44 -7.36 6.87
N ASP A 12 -11.28 -7.31 7.92
CA ASP A 12 -11.54 -8.46 8.79
C ASP A 12 -12.19 -9.66 8.06
N TYR A 13 -12.86 -9.43 6.91
CA TYR A 13 -13.42 -10.51 6.10
C TYR A 13 -12.35 -11.48 5.59
N LEU A 14 -11.10 -11.01 5.39
CA LEU A 14 -10.00 -11.85 4.93
C LEU A 14 -9.60 -12.89 5.97
N PHE A 15 -9.78 -12.60 7.27
CA PHE A 15 -9.58 -13.55 8.35
C PHE A 15 -10.75 -14.54 8.51
N ARG A 16 -11.93 -14.20 7.98
CA ARG A 16 -13.13 -15.04 7.98
C ARG A 16 -13.22 -15.98 6.76
N ASN A 17 -12.24 -15.94 5.86
CA ASN A 17 -12.25 -16.75 4.64
C ASN A 17 -12.19 -18.26 4.97
N LYS A 18 -12.94 -19.10 4.24
CA LYS A 18 -12.99 -20.55 4.47
C LYS A 18 -11.66 -21.24 4.13
N ASP A 19 -10.90 -20.64 3.22
CA ASP A 19 -9.57 -21.10 2.80
C ASP A 19 -8.56 -20.93 3.95
N PHE A 20 -8.03 -22.05 4.45
CA PHE A 20 -7.08 -22.07 5.55
C PHE A 20 -5.72 -21.49 5.13
N ASP A 21 -5.27 -21.77 3.91
CA ASP A 21 -3.95 -21.35 3.43
C ASP A 21 -3.91 -19.84 3.25
N LYS A 22 -4.99 -19.24 2.71
CA LYS A 22 -5.11 -17.78 2.61
C LYS A 22 -5.07 -17.10 3.98
N ARG A 23 -5.79 -17.64 4.98
CA ARG A 23 -5.75 -17.10 6.35
C ARG A 23 -4.36 -17.20 6.97
N ARG A 24 -3.68 -18.33 6.78
CA ARG A 24 -2.32 -18.52 7.27
C ARG A 24 -1.35 -17.51 6.65
N ASN A 25 -1.45 -17.27 5.35
CA ASN A 25 -0.60 -16.30 4.65
C ASN A 25 -0.82 -14.87 5.14
N ILE A 26 -2.07 -14.47 5.37
CA ILE A 26 -2.39 -13.13 5.89
C ILE A 26 -1.93 -12.96 7.34
N ASN A 27 -2.10 -13.99 8.18
CA ASN A 27 -1.55 -13.99 9.54
C ASN A 27 -0.02 -13.85 9.50
N LYS A 28 0.66 -14.62 8.66
CA LYS A 28 2.12 -14.52 8.50
C LYS A 28 2.54 -13.10 8.07
N LEU A 29 1.85 -12.51 7.10
CA LEU A 29 2.12 -11.15 6.64
C LEU A 29 1.91 -10.11 7.75
N TYR A 30 0.83 -10.25 8.53
CA TYR A 30 0.56 -9.39 9.67
C TYR A 30 1.69 -9.43 10.70
N GLU A 31 2.15 -10.64 11.06
CA GLU A 31 3.28 -10.83 11.98
C GLU A 31 4.59 -10.27 11.42
N GLU A 32 4.88 -10.49 10.13
CA GLU A 32 6.09 -9.97 9.49
C GLU A 32 6.12 -8.42 9.49
N VAL A 33 5.00 -7.77 9.18
CA VAL A 33 4.92 -6.30 9.22
C VAL A 33 5.16 -5.77 10.63
N LYS A 34 4.59 -6.42 11.65
CA LYS A 34 4.84 -6.07 13.06
C LYS A 34 6.30 -6.28 13.44
N HIS A 35 6.92 -7.36 12.97
CA HIS A 35 8.33 -7.66 13.21
C HIS A 35 9.27 -6.59 12.62
N TYR A 36 8.94 -6.03 11.45
CA TYR A 36 9.74 -4.98 10.79
C TYR A 36 9.37 -3.54 11.20
N ASN A 37 8.80 -3.37 12.40
CA ASN A 37 8.34 -2.09 12.96
C ASN A 37 7.27 -1.37 12.10
N GLY A 38 6.57 -2.09 11.25
CA GLY A 38 5.41 -1.59 10.53
C GLY A 38 4.14 -1.63 11.39
N GLN A 39 3.20 -0.76 11.09
CA GLN A 39 1.87 -0.76 11.71
C GLN A 39 0.93 -1.65 10.90
N ALA A 40 0.15 -2.49 11.54
CA ALA A 40 -0.96 -3.21 10.89
C ALA A 40 -2.29 -2.78 11.51
N ILE A 41 -3.26 -2.44 10.67
CA ILE A 41 -4.58 -1.92 11.04
C ILE A 41 -5.65 -2.82 10.40
N ILE A 42 -6.59 -3.27 11.23
CA ILE A 42 -7.70 -4.11 10.80
C ILE A 42 -8.96 -3.25 10.67
N PHE A 43 -9.59 -3.28 9.49
CA PHE A 43 -10.83 -2.60 9.19
C PHE A 43 -12.00 -3.58 9.22
N SER A 44 -13.06 -3.25 9.96
CA SER A 44 -14.32 -3.99 9.90
C SER A 44 -14.94 -3.86 8.51
N SER A 45 -15.25 -4.98 7.87
CA SER A 45 -15.96 -5.02 6.59
C SER A 45 -17.40 -4.48 6.68
N LEU A 46 -17.89 -4.20 7.89
CA LEU A 46 -19.22 -3.60 8.14
C LEU A 46 -19.16 -2.06 8.25
N HIS A 47 -17.97 -1.46 8.26
CA HIS A 47 -17.79 -0.02 8.23
C HIS A 47 -17.52 0.44 6.78
N PRO A 48 -17.99 1.63 6.34
CA PRO A 48 -17.78 2.11 4.97
C PRO A 48 -16.31 2.10 4.52
N SER A 49 -15.36 2.34 5.43
CA SER A 49 -13.93 2.25 5.12
C SER A 49 -13.47 0.81 4.85
N GLY A 50 -13.99 -0.18 5.57
CA GLY A 50 -13.67 -1.59 5.32
C GLY A 50 -14.37 -2.14 4.09
N GLU A 51 -15.57 -1.65 3.76
CA GLU A 51 -16.26 -1.97 2.50
C GLU A 51 -15.46 -1.45 1.29
N LYS A 52 -14.99 -0.21 1.34
CA LYS A 52 -14.09 0.35 0.31
C LYS A 52 -12.82 -0.48 0.15
N LEU A 53 -12.16 -0.85 1.27
CA LEU A 53 -10.98 -1.69 1.24
C LEU A 53 -11.27 -3.07 0.65
N LYS A 54 -12.42 -3.68 0.99
CA LYS A 54 -12.87 -4.95 0.42
C LYS A 54 -13.06 -4.90 -1.10
N ASN A 55 -13.54 -3.78 -1.64
CA ASN A 55 -13.70 -3.60 -3.09
C ASN A 55 -12.36 -3.53 -3.83
N ILE A 56 -11.25 -3.21 -3.14
CA ILE A 56 -9.89 -3.25 -3.67
C ILE A 56 -9.12 -4.47 -3.13
N THR A 57 -9.74 -5.64 -3.14
CA THR A 57 -9.20 -6.95 -2.67
C THR A 57 -9.12 -7.18 -1.16
N GLY A 58 -9.40 -6.16 -0.35
CA GLY A 58 -9.44 -6.28 1.11
C GLY A 58 -8.10 -6.08 1.82
N ILE A 59 -7.01 -5.89 1.09
CA ILE A 59 -5.68 -5.69 1.64
C ILE A 59 -4.94 -4.61 0.85
N ALA A 60 -4.24 -3.73 1.57
CA ALA A 60 -3.46 -2.66 0.97
C ALA A 60 -2.31 -2.27 1.90
N ALA A 61 -1.28 -1.60 1.37
CA ALA A 61 -0.16 -1.13 2.18
C ALA A 61 0.29 0.28 1.76
N ILE A 62 0.72 1.06 2.75
CA ILE A 62 1.46 2.30 2.56
C ILE A 62 2.93 1.98 2.82
N LEU A 63 3.80 2.36 1.89
CA LEU A 63 5.22 2.06 1.92
C LEU A 63 6.03 3.27 2.44
N ARG A 64 7.21 2.98 3.00
CA ARG A 64 8.17 3.98 3.50
C ARG A 64 9.00 4.60 2.38
N PHE A 65 9.17 3.85 1.29
CA PHE A 65 9.94 4.19 0.11
C PHE A 65 9.39 3.38 -1.05
N ASP A 66 9.64 3.86 -2.26
CA ASP A 66 9.16 3.21 -3.47
C ASP A 66 9.88 1.88 -3.67
N VAL A 67 9.10 0.86 -4.04
CA VAL A 67 9.61 -0.47 -4.33
C VAL A 67 9.29 -0.76 -5.78
N VAL A 68 10.33 -0.85 -6.60
CA VAL A 68 10.17 -1.31 -7.98
C VAL A 68 9.83 -2.81 -7.95
N PRO A 69 8.72 -3.22 -8.59
CA PRO A 69 8.40 -4.63 -8.77
C PRO A 69 9.55 -5.34 -9.50
N GLU A 70 9.88 -6.57 -9.10
CA GLU A 70 10.92 -7.33 -9.80
C GLU A 70 10.49 -7.75 -11.21
N ASP A 71 9.18 -7.70 -11.50
CA ASP A 71 8.60 -8.08 -12.79
C ASP A 71 8.45 -6.90 -13.78
N GLU A 72 8.86 -5.69 -13.37
CA GLU A 72 8.95 -4.51 -14.24
C GLU A 72 10.41 -4.31 -14.65
N GLU A 73 10.89 -5.13 -15.59
CA GLU A 73 12.06 -4.77 -16.40
C GLU A 73 11.62 -3.62 -17.34
N ASP A 74 12.10 -2.40 -17.04
CA ASP A 74 12.01 -1.18 -17.86
C ASP A 74 10.60 -0.64 -18.18
N GLU A 75 10.17 0.48 -17.57
CA GLU A 75 9.41 1.56 -18.28
C GLU A 75 8.98 2.79 -17.44
N THR A 76 9.22 2.89 -16.13
CA THR A 76 8.82 4.10 -15.37
C THR A 76 9.99 5.03 -15.06
N ALA A 77 10.57 5.61 -16.11
CA ALA A 77 11.17 6.93 -15.97
C ALA A 77 10.04 7.90 -15.58
N PHE A 78 9.98 8.27 -14.30
CA PHE A 78 9.13 9.37 -13.84
C PHE A 78 9.49 10.61 -14.67
N GLU A 79 8.61 10.99 -15.60
CA GLU A 79 8.73 12.27 -16.30
C GLU A 79 8.66 13.38 -15.25
N GLU A 80 9.77 14.09 -15.05
CA GLU A 80 9.82 15.32 -14.28
C GLU A 80 8.77 16.29 -14.86
N PHE A 81 7.74 16.61 -14.08
CA PHE A 81 6.87 17.74 -14.40
C PHE A 81 7.73 19.01 -14.39
N PRO A 82 7.85 19.75 -15.51
CA PRO A 82 8.71 20.92 -15.55
C PRO A 82 8.16 22.00 -14.63
N GLU A 83 9.01 22.47 -13.71
CA GLU A 83 8.76 23.68 -12.92
C GLU A 83 8.43 24.84 -13.87
N LYS A 84 7.23 25.40 -13.74
CA LYS A 84 6.92 26.68 -14.37
C LYS A 84 7.83 27.74 -13.75
N LYS A 85 8.83 28.20 -14.49
CA LYS A 85 9.53 29.45 -14.16
C LYS A 85 8.54 30.59 -14.29
N GLU A 86 8.34 31.31 -13.19
CA GLU A 86 7.72 32.63 -13.17
C GLU A 86 8.62 33.57 -14.00
N GLU A 87 8.16 33.98 -15.19
CA GLU A 87 8.76 35.10 -15.90
C GLU A 87 8.21 36.40 -15.30
N GLU A 88 8.97 36.96 -14.36
CA GLU A 88 8.94 38.41 -14.08
C GLU A 88 9.36 39.13 -15.37
N HIS A 89 8.40 39.58 -16.17
CA HIS A 89 8.69 40.56 -17.20
C HIS A 89 8.64 41.95 -16.55
N GLU A 90 9.80 42.39 -16.06
CA GLU A 90 10.11 43.79 -15.81
C GLU A 90 9.96 44.60 -17.12
N LEU A 91 9.67 45.90 -16.95
CA LEU A 91 9.40 46.86 -18.02
C LEU A 91 10.58 47.02 -19.01
N ASN A 92 10.24 47.23 -20.28
CA ASN A 92 10.77 48.34 -21.10
C ASN A 92 9.81 48.66 -22.26
#